data_AF-M1PSR6-F1
#
_entry.id   AF-M1PSR6-F1
#
_cell.length_a   1.000
_cell.length_b   1.000
_cell.length_c   1.000
_cell.angle_alpha   90.00
_cell.angle_beta   90.00
_cell.angle_gamma   90.00
#
_symmetry.space_group_name_H-M   'P 1'
#
loop_
_entity.id
_entity.type
_entity.pdbx_description
1 polymer ?
#
loop_
_entity_poly.entity_id
_entity_poly.type
_entity_poly.pdbx_seq_one_letter_code
_entity_poly.pdbx_strand_id
1 'polypeptide(L)' 'TVFFILRKKFNQVTFLHVYHHCTMFTLWWIGIKWVAGGQSFFGAHMNAMIHVLMYLYYGLASCGPKIQKYLWWKKYLTI' A
#
# COMPACT_ATOMS: atom_id res chain seq x y z
N THR A 1 -5.61 -2.07 -8.77
CA THR A 1 -6.30 -2.41 -10.05
C THR A 1 -6.99 -3.77 -10.05
N VAL A 2 -6.34 -4.93 -9.90
CA VAL A 2 -6.97 -6.27 -10.08
C VAL A 2 -8.17 -6.55 -9.14
N PHE A 3 -8.04 -6.26 -7.84
CA PHE A 3 -9.13 -6.45 -6.87
C PHE A 3 -10.38 -5.59 -7.14
N PHE A 4 -10.21 -4.42 -7.76
CA PHE A 4 -11.34 -3.54 -8.10
C PHE A 4 -12.13 -4.05 -9.30
N ILE A 5 -11.45 -4.67 -10.26
CA ILE A 5 -12.05 -5.34 -11.41
C ILE A 5 -12.85 -6.56 -10.94
N LEU A 6 -12.26 -7.39 -10.06
CA LEU A 6 -12.94 -8.56 -9.49
C LEU A 6 -14.16 -8.20 -8.64
N ARG A 7 -14.13 -7.07 -7.92
CA ARG A 7 -15.29 -6.55 -7.17
C ARG A 7 -16.30 -5.77 -8.02
N LYS A 8 -16.15 -5.74 -9.36
CA LYS A 8 -16.98 -4.97 -10.30
C LYS A 8 -17.15 -3.49 -9.91
N LYS A 9 -16.17 -2.90 -9.23
CA LYS A 9 -16.18 -1.50 -8.75
C LYS A 9 -15.41 -0.61 -9.73
N PHE A 10 -15.89 -0.53 -10.97
CA PHE A 10 -15.22 0.20 -12.06
C PHE A 10 -15.13 1.72 -11.82
N ASN A 11 -16.02 2.29 -10.99
CA ASN A 11 -15.96 3.71 -10.62
C ASN A 11 -14.66 4.11 -9.87
N GLN A 12 -13.92 3.15 -9.32
CA GLN A 12 -12.65 3.42 -8.62
C GLN A 12 -11.41 3.25 -9.53
N VAL A 13 -11.58 2.70 -10.74
CA VAL A 13 -10.50 2.53 -11.72
C VAL A 13 -10.56 3.69 -12.70
N THR A 14 -10.16 4.87 -12.23
CA THR A 14 -10.07 6.07 -13.09
C THR A 14 -8.79 6.03 -13.93
N PHE A 15 -8.77 6.75 -15.05
CA PHE A 15 -7.57 6.91 -15.88
C PHE A 15 -6.36 7.36 -15.04
N LEU A 16 -6.57 8.28 -14.11
CA LEU A 16 -5.54 8.75 -13.18
C LEU A 16 -5.03 7.62 -12.27
N HIS A 17 -5.90 6.76 -11.75
CA HIS A 17 -5.51 5.62 -10.91
C HIS A 17 -4.62 4.64 -11.67
N VAL A 18 -4.96 4.33 -12.92
CA VAL A 18 -4.19 3.40 -13.76
C VAL A 18 -2.86 4.04 -14.17
N TYR A 19 -2.88 5.29 -14.62
CA TYR A 19 -1.69 6.04 -14.99
C TYR A 19 -0.70 6.14 -13.82
N HIS A 20 -1.18 6.53 -12.63
CA HIS A 20 -0.35 6.61 -11.43
C HIS A 20 0.27 5.26 -11.04
N HIS A 21 -0.51 4.17 -11.04
CA HIS A 21 0.02 2.85 -10.70
C HIS A 21 1.04 2.31 -11.72
N CYS A 22 0.83 2.55 -13.01
CA CYS A 22 1.76 2.11 -14.07
C CYS A 22 3.05 2.95 -14.09
N THR A 23 2.95 4.26 -13.92
CA THR A 23 4.11 5.17 -13.93
C THR A 23 4.95 5.01 -12.68
N MET A 24 4.35 4.89 -11.50
CA MET A 24 5.08 4.68 -10.24
C MET A 24 5.93 3.40 -10.31
N PHE A 25 5.39 2.31 -10.85
CA PHE A 25 6.15 1.06 -11.02
C PHE A 25 7.37 1.23 -11.95
N THR A 26 7.18 1.94 -13.06
CA THR A 26 8.24 2.17 -14.06
C THR A 26 9.33 3.11 -13.52
N LEU A 27 8.95 4.17 -12.81
CA LEU A 27 9.88 5.12 -12.19
C LEU A 27 10.68 4.48 -11.06
N TRP A 28 10.05 3.63 -10.24
CA TRP A 28 10.76 2.87 -9.20
C TRP A 28 11.75 1.86 -9.78
N TRP A 29 11.39 1.21 -10.89
CA TRP A 29 12.30 0.31 -11.62
C TRP A 29 13.55 1.02 -12.14
N ILE A 30 13.38 2.21 -12.73
CA ILE A 30 14.50 3.05 -13.17
C ILE A 30 15.31 3.55 -11.98
N GLY A 31 14.65 3.95 -10.88
CA GLY A 31 15.29 4.39 -9.64
C GLY A 31 16.18 3.31 -9.01
N ILE A 32 15.70 2.06 -8.91
CA ILE A 32 16.52 0.93 -8.46
C ILE A 32 17.67 0.69 -9.44
N LYS A 33 17.41 0.73 -10.76
CA LYS A 33 18.42 0.38 -11.76
C LYS A 33 19.61 1.34 -11.82
N TRP A 34 19.39 2.63 -11.55
CA TRP A 34 20.40 3.68 -11.67
C TRP A 34 20.89 4.24 -10.33
N VAL A 35 20.10 4.13 -9.26
CA VAL A 35 20.42 4.59 -7.90
C VAL A 35 20.14 3.45 -6.92
N ALA A 36 20.74 2.29 -7.16
CA ALA A 36 20.75 1.18 -6.21
C ALA A 36 21.71 1.48 -5.04
N GLY A 37 21.36 2.41 -4.15
CA GLY A 37 22.08 2.58 -2.90
C GLY A 37 22.08 3.99 -2.32
N GLY A 38 22.36 4.06 -1.01
CA GLY A 38 22.44 5.30 -0.22
C GLY A 38 21.33 5.44 0.83
N GLN A 39 21.10 6.66 1.31
CA GLN A 39 20.09 6.97 2.34
C GLN A 39 18.64 6.62 1.93
N SER A 40 18.36 6.47 0.64
CA SER A 40 17.02 6.13 0.13
C SER A 40 16.56 4.72 0.52
N PHE A 41 17.49 3.78 0.77
CA PHE A 41 17.15 2.43 1.26
C PHE A 41 16.62 2.45 2.69
N PHE A 42 17.11 3.35 3.53
CA PHE A 42 16.62 3.48 4.90
C PHE A 42 15.15 3.92 4.92
N GLY A 43 14.80 4.91 4.09
CA GLY A 43 13.42 5.33 3.88
C GLY A 43 12.54 4.20 3.33
N ALA A 44 13.03 3.44 2.34
CA ALA A 44 12.30 2.30 1.78
C ALA A 44 12.09 1.17 2.79
N HIS A 45 13.08 0.90 3.65
CA HIS A 45 13.01 -0.13 4.68
C HIS A 45 12.04 0.25 5.81
N MET A 46 12.11 1.50 6.30
CA MET A 46 11.15 2.00 7.27
C MET A 46 9.72 2.01 6.70
N ASN A 47 9.56 2.44 5.45
CA ASN A 47 8.28 2.41 4.76
C ASN A 47 7.76 0.97 4.67
N ALA A 48 8.57 0.01 4.21
CA ALA A 48 8.19 -1.40 4.15
C ALA A 48 7.78 -1.95 5.54
N MET A 49 8.46 -1.59 6.62
CA MET A 49 8.06 -1.99 7.98
C MET A 49 6.70 -1.43 8.39
N ILE A 50 6.44 -0.14 8.14
CA ILE A 50 5.13 0.47 8.40
C ILE A 50 4.06 -0.17 7.52
N HIS A 51 4.40 -0.49 6.27
CA HIS A 51 3.49 -1.13 5.32
C HIS A 51 3.12 -2.55 5.74
N VAL A 52 4.07 -3.32 6.29
CA VAL A 52 3.80 -4.64 6.88
C VAL A 52 2.78 -4.51 8.02
N LEU A 53 2.97 -3.55 8.93
CA LEU A 53 2.03 -3.30 10.04
C LEU A 53 0.65 -2.82 9.55
N MET A 54 0.62 -1.95 8.53
CA MET A 54 -0.61 -1.44 7.94
C MET A 54 -1.40 -2.55 7.23
N TYR A 55 -0.75 -3.40 6.44
CA TYR A 55 -1.42 -4.51 5.76
C TYR A 55 -1.85 -5.61 6.73
N LEU A 56 -1.10 -5.83 7.80
CA LEU A 56 -1.52 -6.70 8.89
C LEU A 56 -2.81 -6.19 9.54
N TYR A 57 -2.90 -4.88 9.81
CA TYR A 57 -4.12 -4.24 10.30
C TYR A 57 -5.29 -4.41 9.32
N TYR A 58 -5.08 -4.18 8.02
CA TYR A 58 -6.13 -4.38 7.01
C TYR A 58 -6.55 -5.85 6.88
N GLY A 59 -5.62 -6.79 7.01
CA GLY A 59 -5.92 -8.22 7.05
C GLY A 59 -6.81 -8.58 8.24
N LEU A 60 -6.43 -8.15 9.44
CA LEU A 60 -7.21 -8.35 10.67
C LEU A 60 -8.58 -7.66 10.61
N ALA A 61 -8.66 -6.46 10.02
CA ALA A 61 -9.92 -5.75 9.81
C ALA A 61 -10.83 -6.43 8.78
N SER A 62 -10.27 -7.24 7.88
CA SER A 62 -11.01 -8.01 6.88
C SER A 62 -11.55 -9.34 7.41
N CYS A 63 -11.05 -9.84 8.54
CA CYS A 63 -11.54 -11.05 9.22
C CYS A 63 -12.92 -10.87 9.91
N GLY A 64 -13.54 -9.69 9.77
CA GLY A 64 -14.94 -9.46 10.11
C GLY A 64 -15.18 -8.53 11.32
N PRO A 65 -16.45 -8.16 11.57
CA PRO A 65 -16.83 -7.15 12.55
C PRO A 65 -16.52 -7.54 14.01
N LYS A 66 -16.33 -8.83 14.30
CA LYS A 66 -15.92 -9.33 15.61
C LYS A 66 -14.47 -8.94 15.96
N ILE A 67 -13.57 -8.92 14.98
CA ILE A 67 -12.16 -8.57 15.17
C ILE A 67 -11.94 -7.06 15.07
N GLN A 68 -12.75 -6.36 14.27
CA GLN A 68 -12.71 -4.89 14.17
C GLN A 68 -12.90 -4.17 15.51
N LYS A 69 -13.66 -4.76 16.45
CA LYS A 69 -13.85 -4.19 17.80
C LYS A 69 -12.53 -4.10 18.60
N TYR A 70 -11.56 -4.96 18.32
CA TYR A 70 -10.25 -4.96 18.97
C TYR A 70 -9.21 -4.09 18.24
N LEU A 71 -9.57 -3.42 17.15
CA LEU A 71 -8.68 -2.61 16.31
C LEU A 71 -8.67 -1.12 16.72
N TRP A 72 -8.64 -0.84 18.03
CA TRP A 72 -8.67 0.51 18.62
C TRP A 72 -7.41 1.35 18.32
N TRP A 73 -6.28 0.68 18.15
CA TRP A 73 -4.96 1.23 17.82
C TRP A 73 -4.78 1.75 16.39
N LYS A 74 -5.85 1.83 15.57
CA LYS A 74 -5.80 2.46 14.24
C LYS A 74 -5.13 3.84 14.26
N LYS A 75 -5.40 4.63 15.30
CA LYS A 75 -4.84 5.98 15.46
C LYS A 75 -3.32 5.98 15.51
N TYR A 76 -2.69 4.97 16.12
CA TYR A 76 -1.23 4.88 16.23
C TYR A 76 -0.56 4.47 14.91
N LEU A 77 -1.30 3.84 13.98
CA LEU A 77 -0.82 3.51 12.63
C LEU A 77 -0.87 4.69 11.66
N THR A 78 -1.57 5.77 12.02
CA THR A 78 -1.79 6.94 11.13
C THR A 78 -1.21 8.24 11.69
N ILE A 79 -0.47 8.19 12.80
CA ILE A 79 0.38 9.29 13.29
C ILE A 79 1.59 9.42 12.36
#